data_AF-A0A9Q0SVS1-F1
#
_entry.id   AF-A0A9Q0SVS1-F1
#
_cell.length_a   1.000
_cell.length_b   1.000
_cell.length_c   1.000
_cell.angle_alpha   90.00
_cell.angle_beta   90.00
_cell.angle_gamma   90.00
#
_symmetry.space_group_name_H-M   'P 1'
#
loop_
_entity.id
_entity.type
_entity.pdbx_description
1 polymer ?
#
loop_
_entity_poly.entity_id
_entity_poly.type
_entity_poly.pdbx_seq_one_letter_code
_entity_poly.pdbx_strand_id
1 'polypeptide(L)'
;MVLPFPLRLPGDIHGQYSDLLRLFEYGGFPPSANYLFLDSGLLCDLLWSDPDKDIKGWGMNDRGVSYTFGPDKVAEFLMKSDMDLVCRAHQVVEDGYEFFAERQLVTIFSAPNYCGEFDNAGAMMSVDETLMCSFQILKPAEKRFGFM
;
A
#
# COMPACT_ATOMS: atom_id res chain seq x y z
N MET A 1 -1.06 -24.39 4.29
CA MET A 1 -2.33 -23.67 4.58
C MET A 1 -2.68 -22.95 3.30
N VAL A 2 -3.75 -23.36 2.60
CA VAL A 2 -4.18 -22.73 1.34
C VAL A 2 -5.34 -21.80 1.70
N LEU A 3 -5.22 -20.52 1.37
CA LEU A 3 -6.31 -19.56 1.58
C LEU A 3 -7.41 -19.84 0.55
N PRO A 4 -8.70 -19.86 0.95
CA PRO A 4 -9.80 -20.04 0.00
C PRO A 4 -9.98 -18.80 -0.88
N PHE A 5 -10.28 -19.02 -2.17
CA PHE A 5 -10.55 -17.98 -3.16
C PHE A 5 -11.98 -17.40 -3.05
N PRO A 6 -12.23 -16.18 -3.56
CA PRO A 6 -11.25 -15.23 -4.10
C PRO A 6 -10.45 -14.55 -2.99
N LEU A 7 -9.15 -14.31 -3.24
CA LEU A 7 -8.31 -13.57 -2.30
C LEU A 7 -8.62 -12.08 -2.43
N ARG A 8 -9.04 -11.47 -1.32
CA ARG A 8 -9.27 -10.01 -1.24
C ARG A 8 -8.04 -9.39 -0.60
N LEU A 9 -7.35 -8.56 -1.37
CA LEU A 9 -6.17 -7.83 -0.92
C LEU A 9 -6.59 -6.37 -0.71
N PRO A 10 -6.95 -5.97 0.53
CA PRO A 10 -7.03 -4.55 0.85
C PRO A 10 -5.63 -3.94 0.72
N GLY A 11 -5.57 -2.72 0.17
CA GLY A 11 -4.35 -1.92 0.15
C GLY A 11 -4.03 -1.35 1.54
N ASP A 12 -3.13 -0.38 1.56
CA ASP A 12 -2.55 0.15 2.79
C ASP A 12 -3.59 0.65 3.80
N ILE A 13 -3.27 0.45 5.06
CA ILE A 13 -3.88 1.15 6.20
C ILE A 13 -2.86 2.00 6.96
N HIS A 14 -1.71 2.33 6.35
CA HIS A 14 -0.67 3.19 6.92
C HIS A 14 -1.29 4.49 7.43
N GLY A 15 -1.62 4.48 8.72
CA GLY A 15 -1.98 5.63 9.54
C GLY A 15 -3.38 6.21 9.36
N GLN A 16 -4.43 5.51 9.80
CA GLN A 16 -5.45 6.23 10.55
C GLN A 16 -5.07 6.23 12.04
N TYR A 17 -5.17 7.38 12.72
CA TYR A 17 -4.95 7.48 14.17
C TYR A 17 -5.77 6.45 14.95
N SER A 18 -6.95 6.10 14.45
CA SER A 18 -7.80 5.04 14.99
C SER A 18 -7.19 3.64 14.94
N ASP A 19 -6.37 3.33 13.93
CA ASP A 19 -5.73 2.02 13.80
C ASP A 19 -4.49 1.91 14.69
N LEU A 20 -3.77 3.03 14.88
CA LEU A 20 -2.74 3.14 15.92
C LEU A 20 -3.34 2.97 17.33
N LEU A 21 -4.49 3.59 17.59
CA LEU A 21 -5.21 3.42 18.85
C LEU A 21 -5.66 1.96 19.06
N ARG A 22 -6.17 1.29 18.02
CA ARG A 22 -6.52 -0.14 18.09
C ARG A 22 -5.31 -1.04 18.35
N LEU A 23 -4.15 -0.72 17.78
CA LEU A 23 -2.90 -1.42 18.06
C LEU A 23 -2.45 -1.23 19.53
N PHE A 24 -2.69 -0.07 20.12
CA PHE A 24 -2.45 0.17 21.55
C PHE A 24 -3.53 -0.46 22.44
N GLU A 25 -4.78 -0.56 22.00
CA GLU A 25 -5.82 -1.32 22.69
C GLU A 25 -5.49 -2.82 22.73
N TYR A 26 -4.88 -3.35 21.68
CA TYR A 26 -4.51 -4.77 21.60
C TYR A 26 -3.16 -5.08 22.25
N GLY A 27 -2.16 -4.19 22.12
CA GLY A 27 -0.79 -4.40 22.58
C GLY A 27 -0.42 -3.71 23.89
N GLY A 28 -1.30 -2.85 24.42
CA GLY A 28 -1.08 -2.04 25.63
C GLY A 28 -0.61 -0.62 25.31
N PHE A 29 -1.22 0.38 25.94
CA PHE A 29 -0.80 1.79 25.76
C PHE A 29 0.55 2.04 26.46
N PRO A 30 1.46 2.83 25.88
CA PRO A 30 2.62 3.33 26.62
C PRO A 30 2.15 4.04 27.90
N PRO A 31 2.78 3.79 29.07
CA PRO A 31 4.06 3.10 29.30
C PRO A 31 3.96 1.59 29.58
N SER A 32 2.76 0.99 29.48
CA SER A 32 2.57 -0.44 29.82
C SER A 32 3.16 -1.43 28.80
N ALA A 33 3.45 -0.95 27.58
CA ALA A 33 4.17 -1.68 26.54
C ALA A 33 5.15 -0.76 25.80
N ASN A 34 6.29 -1.31 25.39
CA ASN A 34 7.31 -0.60 24.60
C ASN A 34 7.23 -1.06 23.14
N TYR A 35 7.15 -0.10 22.23
CA TYR A 35 7.13 -0.34 20.79
C TYR A 35 8.49 0.11 20.20
N LEU A 36 9.17 -0.79 19.49
CA LEU A 36 10.38 -0.47 18.75
C LEU A 36 10.00 -0.18 17.30
N PHE A 37 10.07 1.09 16.91
CA PHE A 37 10.01 1.50 15.51
C PHE A 37 11.42 1.38 14.93
N LEU A 38 11.59 0.57 13.88
CA LEU A 38 12.89 0.35 13.26
C LEU A 38 13.11 1.41 12.18
N ASP A 39 14.04 2.34 12.42
CA ASP A 39 14.34 3.45 11.50
C ASP A 39 15.28 3.05 10.34
N SER A 40 15.71 1.78 10.26
CA SER A 40 16.55 1.26 9.17
C SER A 40 16.53 -0.27 9.06
N GLY A 41 16.95 -0.79 7.90
CA GLY A 41 17.08 -2.22 7.63
C GLY A 41 15.87 -2.83 6.89
N LEU A 42 15.91 -4.14 6.64
CA LEU A 42 14.97 -4.84 5.75
C LEU A 42 13.48 -4.56 6.06
N LEU A 43 13.09 -4.53 7.34
CA LEU A 43 11.73 -4.23 7.76
C LEU A 43 11.32 -2.79 7.43
N CYS A 44 12.24 -1.83 7.62
CA CYS A 44 12.02 -0.45 7.21
C CYS A 44 11.88 -0.36 5.68
N ASP A 45 12.75 -1.02 4.93
CA ASP A 45 12.75 -0.96 3.47
C ASP A 45 11.47 -1.58 2.88
N LEU A 46 10.98 -2.69 3.44
CA LEU A 46 9.72 -3.33 3.03
C LEU A 46 8.49 -2.45 3.28
N LEU A 47 8.53 -1.60 4.32
CA LEU A 47 7.40 -0.75 4.70
C LEU A 47 7.44 0.64 4.04
N TRP A 48 8.62 1.19 3.78
CA TRP A 48 8.80 2.60 3.42
C TRP A 48 9.42 2.84 2.04
N SER A 49 9.80 1.79 1.31
CA SER A 49 10.28 1.99 -0.07
C SER A 49 9.14 2.31 -1.03
N ASP A 50 9.47 3.08 -2.08
CA ASP A 50 8.51 3.50 -3.11
C ASP A 50 9.03 3.25 -4.53
N PRO A 51 8.15 2.81 -5.46
CA PRO A 51 8.48 2.79 -6.88
C PRO A 51 8.64 4.22 -7.42
N ASP A 52 9.63 4.41 -8.29
CA ASP A 52 9.88 5.67 -9.00
C ASP A 52 10.17 5.38 -10.49
N LYS A 53 9.39 5.99 -11.37
CA LYS A 53 9.43 5.77 -12.82
C LYS A 53 10.58 6.51 -13.50
N ASP A 54 11.11 7.55 -12.86
CA ASP A 54 12.07 8.46 -13.44
C ASP A 54 13.52 8.05 -13.11
N ILE A 55 13.70 6.93 -12.40
CA ILE A 55 15.01 6.39 -12.02
C ILE A 55 15.27 5.00 -12.60
N LYS A 56 16.56 4.65 -12.64
CA LYS A 56 17.04 3.28 -12.87
C LYS A 56 17.82 2.82 -11.65
N GLY A 57 17.52 1.64 -11.14
CA GLY A 57 18.16 1.11 -9.94
C GLY A 57 17.54 1.62 -8.65
N TRP A 58 18.36 2.05 -7.70
CA TRP A 58 17.93 2.57 -6.40
C TRP A 58 18.15 4.09 -6.32
N GLY A 59 17.22 4.81 -5.71
CA GLY A 59 17.28 6.25 -5.44
C GLY A 59 17.05 6.57 -3.97
N MET A 60 17.33 7.82 -3.58
CA MET A 60 16.95 8.32 -2.27
C MET A 60 15.45 8.59 -2.25
N ASN A 61 14.76 8.26 -1.15
CA ASN A 61 13.34 8.56 -1.00
C ASN A 61 13.15 9.98 -0.42
N ASP A 62 12.32 10.78 -1.09
CA ASP A 62 11.95 12.14 -0.65
C ASP A 62 11.21 12.16 0.69
N ARG A 63 10.71 11.01 1.15
CA ARG A 63 10.15 10.82 2.50
C ARG A 63 11.19 10.91 3.61
N GLY A 64 12.49 10.88 3.27
CA GLY A 64 13.59 10.90 4.24
C GLY A 64 13.82 9.58 4.97
N VAL A 65 13.16 8.50 4.54
CA VAL A 65 13.27 7.14 5.07
C VAL A 65 13.27 6.13 3.92
N SER A 66 14.08 5.07 4.02
CA SER A 66 14.22 4.05 2.98
C SER A 66 14.70 4.62 1.61
N TYR A 67 14.45 3.87 0.53
CA TYR A 67 14.91 4.12 -0.83
C TYR A 67 13.75 4.08 -1.82
N THR A 68 13.92 4.73 -2.96
CA THR A 68 13.10 4.52 -4.14
C THR A 68 13.70 3.44 -5.04
N PHE A 69 12.89 2.77 -5.85
CA PHE A 69 13.37 1.76 -6.80
C PHE A 69 12.72 1.89 -8.18
N GLY A 70 13.54 1.67 -9.22
CA GLY A 70 13.13 1.74 -10.61
C GLY A 70 12.44 0.47 -11.13
N PRO A 71 11.84 0.53 -12.34
CA PRO A 71 11.21 -0.63 -12.97
C PRO A 71 12.14 -1.83 -13.14
N ASP A 72 13.44 -1.59 -13.37
CA ASP A 72 14.45 -2.63 -13.50
C ASP A 72 14.61 -3.47 -12.24
N LYS A 73 14.41 -2.87 -11.06
CA LYS A 73 14.50 -3.59 -9.78
C LYS A 73 13.29 -4.47 -9.51
N VAL A 74 12.11 -4.03 -9.95
CA VAL A 74 10.89 -4.87 -9.90
C VAL A 74 11.07 -6.11 -10.78
N ALA A 75 11.50 -5.91 -12.03
CA ALA A 75 11.72 -7.02 -12.96
C ALA A 75 12.79 -8.00 -12.45
N GLU A 76 13.91 -7.49 -11.93
CA GLU A 76 14.97 -8.31 -11.33
C GLU A 76 14.48 -9.13 -10.14
N PHE A 77 13.67 -8.52 -9.25
CA PHE A 77 13.11 -9.19 -8.09
C PHE A 77 12.15 -10.31 -8.49
N LEU A 78 11.21 -10.04 -9.38
CA LEU A 78 10.23 -11.03 -9.84
C LEU A 78 10.89 -12.21 -10.54
N MET A 79 11.87 -11.95 -11.40
CA MET A 79 12.66 -13.00 -12.07
C MET A 79 13.41 -13.88 -11.06
N LYS A 80 14.00 -13.28 -10.02
CA LYS A 80 14.74 -14.03 -8.98
C LYS A 80 13.82 -14.82 -8.05
N SER A 81 12.60 -14.35 -7.83
CA SER A 81 11.64 -14.93 -6.89
C SER A 81 10.61 -15.88 -7.53
N ASP A 82 10.64 -16.03 -8.87
CA ASP A 82 9.67 -16.82 -9.64
C ASP A 82 8.23 -16.36 -9.36
N MET A 83 8.01 -15.04 -9.42
CA MET A 83 6.74 -14.38 -9.18
C MET A 83 6.33 -13.51 -10.38
N ASP A 84 5.03 -13.31 -10.55
CA ASP A 84 4.49 -12.54 -11.68
C ASP A 84 4.15 -11.08 -11.35
N LEU A 85 3.83 -10.78 -10.08
CA LEU A 85 3.27 -9.49 -9.68
C LEU A 85 3.65 -9.11 -8.24
N VAL A 86 4.16 -7.90 -8.06
CA VAL A 86 4.27 -7.25 -6.74
C VAL A 86 2.99 -6.50 -6.45
N CYS A 87 2.27 -6.87 -5.39
CA CYS A 87 1.13 -6.12 -4.88
C CYS A 87 1.57 -5.32 -3.65
N ARG A 88 1.45 -3.99 -3.71
CA ARG A 88 1.86 -3.10 -2.62
C ARG A 88 0.88 -1.94 -2.45
N ALA A 89 1.15 -1.05 -1.50
CA ALA A 89 0.27 0.07 -1.21
C ALA A 89 1.00 1.40 -0.93
N HIS A 90 0.83 2.04 0.23
CA HIS A 90 1.59 3.21 0.75
C HIS A 90 1.50 4.55 0.02
N GLN A 91 1.42 4.55 -1.31
CA GLN A 91 1.23 5.77 -2.09
C GLN A 91 -0.26 5.98 -2.37
N VAL A 92 -0.74 7.19 -2.09
CA VAL A 92 -2.06 7.65 -2.53
C VAL A 92 -2.02 7.73 -4.05
N VAL A 93 -2.96 7.06 -4.72
CA VAL A 93 -3.08 7.03 -6.19
C VAL A 93 -4.51 7.39 -6.57
N GLU A 94 -4.69 8.09 -7.70
CA GLU A 94 -5.93 8.76 -8.10
C GLU A 94 -7.15 7.82 -8.10
N ASP A 95 -7.06 6.69 -8.80
CA ASP A 95 -8.16 5.72 -8.92
C ASP A 95 -8.18 4.67 -7.79
N GLY A 96 -7.36 4.84 -6.75
CA GLY A 96 -7.17 3.86 -5.70
C GLY A 96 -6.35 2.64 -6.11
N TYR A 97 -5.93 2.53 -7.37
CA TYR A 97 -4.87 1.61 -7.79
C TYR A 97 -4.05 2.21 -8.94
N GLU A 98 -2.80 1.79 -9.07
CA GLU A 98 -1.91 2.18 -10.16
C GLU A 98 -0.96 1.05 -10.52
N PHE A 99 -0.76 0.81 -11.82
CA PHE A 99 0.24 -0.15 -12.31
C PHE A 99 1.57 0.55 -12.59
N PHE A 100 2.65 -0.17 -12.28
CA PHE A 100 4.03 0.23 -12.49
C PHE A 100 4.83 -0.91 -13.16
N ALA A 101 5.98 -0.58 -13.75
CA ALA A 101 6.91 -1.53 -14.37
C ALA A 101 6.22 -2.53 -15.32
N GLU A 102 5.60 -2.04 -16.39
CA GLU A 102 4.91 -2.92 -17.37
C GLU A 102 3.83 -3.82 -16.74
N ARG A 103 3.15 -3.32 -15.70
CA ARG A 103 2.12 -4.03 -14.91
C ARG A 103 2.67 -5.14 -14.02
N GLN A 104 3.98 -5.17 -13.79
CA GLN A 104 4.63 -6.11 -12.87
C GLN A 104 4.55 -5.68 -11.41
N LEU A 105 4.16 -4.43 -11.12
CA LEU A 105 3.83 -3.96 -9.78
C LEU A 105 2.48 -3.23 -9.82
N VAL A 106 1.67 -3.45 -8.80
CA VAL A 106 0.44 -2.69 -8.56
C VAL A 106 0.46 -2.06 -7.18
N THR A 107 0.22 -0.76 -7.12
CA THR A 107 -0.09 -0.01 -5.90
C THR A 107 -1.59 -0.01 -5.72
N ILE A 108 -2.09 -0.38 -4.54
CA ILE A 108 -3.50 -0.36 -4.17
C ILE A 108 -3.66 0.54 -2.94
N PHE A 109 -4.54 1.52 -3.02
CA PHE A 109 -4.88 2.44 -1.93
C PHE A 109 -6.38 2.38 -1.66
N SER A 110 -6.79 2.03 -0.44
CA SER A 110 -8.20 1.71 -0.13
C SER A 110 -8.95 2.83 0.62
N ALA A 111 -8.30 3.94 0.94
CA ALA A 111 -8.92 5.07 1.64
C ALA A 111 -9.31 6.20 0.64
N PRO A 112 -10.59 6.29 0.23
CA PRO A 112 -11.04 7.37 -0.64
C PRO A 112 -11.03 8.71 0.10
N ASN A 113 -10.79 9.80 -0.63
CA ASN A 113 -10.69 11.15 -0.10
C ASN A 113 -9.72 11.22 1.09
N TYR A 114 -8.50 10.73 0.86
CA TYR A 114 -7.50 10.58 1.90
C TYR A 114 -7.27 11.91 2.63
N CYS A 115 -7.23 11.86 3.96
CA CYS A 115 -7.16 13.02 4.85
C CYS A 115 -8.19 14.15 4.63
N GLY A 116 -9.19 13.98 3.74
CA GLY A 116 -10.06 15.07 3.30
C GLY A 116 -9.38 16.11 2.40
N GLU A 117 -8.14 15.85 1.98
CA GLU A 117 -7.30 16.75 1.18
C GLU A 117 -7.16 16.28 -0.27
N PHE A 118 -7.33 14.97 -0.50
CA PHE A 118 -7.23 14.35 -1.81
C PHE A 118 -8.63 14.04 -2.36
N ASP A 119 -8.80 13.99 -3.69
CA ASP A 119 -10.03 13.52 -4.34
C ASP A 119 -9.88 12.08 -4.87
N ASN A 120 -8.95 11.32 -4.29
CA ASN A 120 -8.65 9.97 -4.75
C ASN A 120 -9.80 9.00 -4.43
N ALA A 121 -10.00 8.02 -5.29
CA ALA A 121 -10.80 6.85 -4.95
C ALA A 121 -10.00 5.88 -4.05
N GLY A 122 -10.73 4.99 -3.39
CA GLY A 122 -10.17 3.76 -2.83
C GLY A 122 -10.34 2.62 -3.84
N ALA A 123 -9.48 1.61 -3.81
CA ALA A 123 -9.71 0.37 -4.54
C ALA A 123 -9.47 -0.87 -3.68
N MET A 124 -10.05 -1.99 -4.12
CA MET A 124 -9.78 -3.33 -3.62
C MET A 124 -9.50 -4.25 -4.81
N MET A 125 -8.40 -5.00 -4.73
CA MET A 125 -8.09 -6.02 -5.73
C MET A 125 -8.63 -7.39 -5.29
N SER A 126 -9.30 -8.07 -6.22
CA SER A 126 -9.74 -9.46 -6.07
C SER A 126 -8.97 -10.35 -7.05
N VAL A 127 -8.41 -11.44 -6.53
CA VAL A 127 -7.69 -12.45 -7.32
C VAL A 127 -8.48 -13.74 -7.31
N ASP A 128 -8.81 -14.26 -8.50
CA ASP A 128 -9.54 -15.51 -8.65
C ASP A 128 -8.61 -16.74 -8.77
N GLU A 129 -9.22 -17.92 -8.93
CA GLU A 129 -8.50 -19.20 -9.05
C GLU A 129 -7.59 -19.30 -10.30
N THR A 130 -7.84 -18.47 -11.31
CA THR A 130 -7.00 -18.37 -12.53
C THR A 130 -5.91 -17.31 -12.40
N LEU A 131 -5.75 -16.74 -11.20
CA LEU A 131 -4.87 -15.61 -10.90
C LEU A 131 -5.27 -14.32 -11.63
N MET A 132 -6.51 -14.23 -12.12
CA MET A 132 -6.99 -13.02 -12.76
C MET A 132 -7.25 -11.95 -11.71
N CYS A 133 -6.60 -10.80 -11.88
CA CYS A 133 -6.75 -9.64 -11.01
C CYS A 133 -7.88 -8.73 -11.52
N SER A 134 -8.84 -8.42 -10.64
CA SER A 134 -9.92 -7.46 -10.90
C SER A 134 -10.00 -6.42 -9.78
N PHE A 135 -10.47 -5.21 -10.10
CA PHE A 135 -10.49 -4.07 -9.18
C PHE A 135 -11.91 -3.58 -8.94
N GLN A 136 -12.25 -3.38 -7.67
CA GLN A 136 -13.46 -2.69 -7.24
C GLN A 136 -13.06 -1.29 -6.75
N ILE A 137 -13.59 -0.25 -7.39
CA ILE A 137 -13.28 1.15 -7.08
C ILE A 137 -14.39 1.72 -6.20
N LEU A 138 -13.98 2.33 -5.08
CA LEU A 138 -14.82 3.06 -4.13
C LEU A 138 -14.53 4.55 -4.27
N LYS A 139 -15.44 5.28 -4.91
CA LYS A 139 -15.34 6.75 -4.99
C LYS A 139 -15.58 7.39 -3.62
N PRO A 140 -15.03 8.60 -3.36
CA PRO A 140 -15.39 9.41 -2.20
C PRO A 140 -16.90 9.52 -2.02
N ALA A 141 -17.37 9.40 -0.78
CA ALA A 141 -18.77 9.65 -0.47
C ALA A 141 -19.08 11.14 -0.68
N GLU A 142 -20.21 11.44 -1.33
CA GLU A 142 -20.69 12.82 -1.42
C GLU A 142 -20.87 13.39 0.00
N LYS A 143 -20.37 14.60 0.24
CA LYS A 143 -20.61 15.33 1.49
C LYS A 143 -22.13 15.50 1.64
N ARG A 144 -22.76 14.72 2.52
CA ARG A 144 -24.13 15.02 2.97
C ARG A 144 -24.09 16.38 3.65
N PHE A 145 -24.57 17.42 2.96
CA PHE A 145 -24.93 18.68 3.59
C PHE A 145 -26.11 18.40 4.53
N GLY A 146 -25.79 18.07 5.78
CA GLY A 146 -26.76 17.95 6.86
C GLY A 146 -27.30 19.33 7.20
N PHE A 147 -28.63 19.45 7.15
CA PHE A 147 -29.47 20.58 7.51
C PHE A 147 -28.95 21.39 8.71
N MET A 148 -28.79 22.70 8.51
CA MET A 148 -28.78 23.71 9.57
C MET A 148 -30.18 24.29 9.73
#